data_AF-A0A8S0T3T9-F1
#
_entry.id   AF-A0A8S0T3T9-F1
#
_cell.length_a   1.000
_cell.length_b   1.000
_cell.length_c   1.000
_cell.angle_alpha   90.00
_cell.angle_beta   90.00
_cell.angle_gamma   90.00
#
_symmetry.space_group_name_H-M   'P 1'
#
loop_
_entity.id
_entity.type
_entity.pdbx_description
1 polymer ?
#
loop_
_entity_poly.entity_id
_entity_poly.type
_entity_poly.pdbx_seq_one_letter_code
_entity_poly.pdbx_strand_id
1 'polypeptide(L)'
;MSTTDAEVDPAVWNAIAGSSVQIPPRSSRVYYFPQGHLENSSATPIQSYSLFLSRPFILCQVSSVQFLSDDSDQVYAKIHLQHLHPRRPRLRDIGNNSENVQNDFTSYAKILTRSDVNKQYGRFCVPKSCAELIFPWIDVSAEPPTAFQNLIFKDNFNLAWEFRHVYGIRHFLTSGWSSFLNSKKLVAGDSVVFIRKHSTNELFIGIRRSIHADNMGRWNFPLAKREKREKLALEAISLADQGISFDVEYYPRVGTRDFVVSAERVEETLFISKSSGLRVKMAVETELFSKKKWFLGTISATTSPHGGTWIASPWRMLQVYVCAVSIFVTVYYEILVIRL
;
A
#
# COMPACT_ATOMS: atom_id res chain seq x y z
N MET A 1 13.45 6.55 -24.62
CA MET A 1 11.99 6.44 -24.67
C MET A 1 11.47 6.88 -23.32
N SER A 2 10.76 8.01 -23.24
CA SER A 2 10.15 8.47 -22.00
C SER A 2 9.03 7.51 -21.62
N THR A 3 9.24 6.68 -20.61
CA THR A 3 8.18 5.92 -19.96
C THR A 3 7.29 6.92 -19.24
N THR A 4 6.18 7.32 -19.86
CA THR A 4 5.16 8.13 -19.21
C THR A 4 4.43 7.24 -18.23
N ASP A 5 4.61 7.50 -16.94
CA ASP A 5 3.81 6.85 -15.89
C ASP A 5 2.33 7.16 -16.12
N ALA A 6 1.47 6.17 -15.91
CA ALA A 6 0.04 6.32 -16.14
C ALA A 6 -0.66 6.86 -14.90
N GLU A 7 -1.50 7.88 -15.07
CA GLU A 7 -2.38 8.35 -14.01
C GLU A 7 -3.51 7.34 -13.78
N VAL A 8 -3.74 6.99 -12.52
CA VAL A 8 -4.71 5.99 -12.10
C VAL A 8 -5.80 6.69 -11.30
N ASP A 9 -7.07 6.32 -11.56
CA ASP A 9 -8.21 6.78 -10.77
C ASP A 9 -7.92 6.54 -9.26
N PRO A 10 -8.08 7.56 -8.38
CA PRO A 10 -7.72 7.44 -6.97
C PRO A 10 -8.40 6.28 -6.24
N ALA A 11 -9.66 5.95 -6.59
CA ALA A 11 -10.38 4.85 -5.95
C ALA A 11 -9.84 3.49 -6.41
N VAL A 12 -9.53 3.35 -7.71
CA VAL A 12 -8.85 2.17 -8.25
C VAL A 12 -7.46 2.02 -7.63
N TRP A 13 -6.68 3.10 -7.57
CA TRP A 13 -5.36 3.11 -6.94
C TRP A 13 -5.43 2.68 -5.48
N ASN A 14 -6.36 3.23 -4.69
CA ASN A 14 -6.54 2.87 -3.27
C ASN A 14 -6.91 1.39 -3.09
N ALA A 15 -7.78 0.87 -3.96
CA ALA A 15 -8.13 -0.54 -3.96
C ALA A 15 -6.91 -1.43 -4.25
N ILE A 16 -6.00 -1.00 -5.13
CA ILE A 16 -4.77 -1.73 -5.45
C ILE A 16 -3.71 -1.55 -4.36
N ALA A 17 -3.58 -0.38 -3.74
CA ALA A 17 -2.61 -0.12 -2.69
C ALA A 17 -2.91 -0.94 -1.41
N GLY A 18 -4.18 -1.16 -1.11
CA GLY A 18 -4.62 -1.92 0.06
C GLY A 18 -5.23 -1.05 1.15
N SER A 19 -6.07 -1.66 1.95
CA SER A 19 -6.92 -0.97 2.94
C SER A 19 -6.14 -0.32 4.10
N SER A 20 -4.87 -0.70 4.26
CA SER A 20 -3.98 -0.13 5.28
C SER A 20 -3.25 1.12 4.83
N VAL A 21 -3.15 1.33 3.52
CA VAL A 21 -2.46 2.50 2.96
C VAL A 21 -3.36 3.71 3.11
N GLN A 22 -2.82 4.82 3.62
CA GLN A 22 -3.55 6.07 3.77
C GLN A 22 -2.67 7.20 3.24
N ILE A 23 -3.00 7.71 2.05
CA ILE A 23 -2.30 8.86 1.48
C ILE A 23 -2.90 10.14 2.08
N PRO A 24 -2.09 10.99 2.73
CA PRO A 24 -2.60 12.24 3.30
C PRO A 24 -3.20 13.15 2.21
N PRO A 25 -4.38 13.76 2.44
CA PRO A 25 -5.03 14.59 1.43
C PRO A 25 -4.26 15.89 1.18
N ARG A 26 -4.55 16.53 0.05
CA ARG A 26 -4.02 17.86 -0.28
C ARG A 26 -4.34 18.86 0.84
N SER A 27 -3.42 19.78 1.08
CA SER A 27 -3.44 20.82 2.11
C SER A 27 -3.36 20.34 3.56
N SER A 28 -3.29 19.03 3.81
CA SER A 28 -3.12 18.48 5.16
C SER A 28 -1.71 18.71 5.71
N ARG A 29 -1.62 18.82 7.04
CA ARG A 29 -0.36 18.87 7.78
C ARG A 29 0.16 17.45 7.99
N VAL A 30 1.44 17.24 7.70
CA VAL A 30 2.09 15.93 7.80
C VAL A 30 3.50 16.05 8.40
N TYR A 31 3.97 15.01 9.07
CA TYR A 31 5.39 14.79 9.29
C TYR A 31 5.95 13.86 8.23
N TYR A 32 7.08 14.28 7.65
CA TYR A 32 7.92 13.48 6.77
C TYR A 32 9.06 12.83 7.57
N PHE A 33 9.22 11.52 7.40
CA PHE A 33 10.24 10.70 8.04
C PHE A 33 11.26 10.17 7.02
N PRO A 34 12.45 10.79 6.91
CA PRO A 34 13.51 10.35 6.00
C PRO A 34 13.89 8.87 6.14
N GLN A 35 13.89 8.30 7.34
CA GLN A 35 14.18 6.87 7.58
C GLN A 35 13.19 5.98 6.85
N GLY A 36 11.90 6.26 7.01
CA GLY A 36 10.84 5.51 6.35
C GLY A 36 10.86 5.68 4.83
N HIS A 37 11.29 6.84 4.34
CA HIS A 37 11.47 7.05 2.91
C HIS A 37 12.58 6.16 2.35
N LEU A 38 13.73 6.06 3.03
CA LEU A 38 14.80 5.14 2.65
C LEU A 38 14.36 3.68 2.73
N GLU A 39 13.60 3.28 3.77
CA GLU A 39 13.02 1.93 3.83
C GLU A 39 12.08 1.64 2.64
N ASN A 40 11.37 2.66 2.15
CA ASN A 40 10.47 2.52 1.02
C ASN A 40 11.21 2.39 -0.31
N SER A 41 12.25 3.20 -0.50
CA SER A 41 12.92 3.43 -1.79
C SER A 41 14.18 2.59 -1.99
N SER A 42 14.82 2.13 -0.91
CA SER A 42 16.06 1.38 -0.94
C SER A 42 15.92 -0.03 -0.38
N ALA A 43 16.85 -0.90 -0.76
CA ALA A 43 17.09 -2.18 -0.10
C ALA A 43 18.41 -2.22 0.66
N THR A 44 19.22 -1.16 0.58
CA THR A 44 20.41 -1.03 1.41
C THR A 44 19.94 -0.75 2.85
N PRO A 45 20.56 -1.41 3.85
CA PRO A 45 20.22 -1.15 5.24
C PRO A 45 20.39 0.33 5.57
N ILE A 46 19.43 0.89 6.32
CA ILE A 46 19.44 2.33 6.67
C ILE A 46 20.73 2.72 7.41
N GLN A 47 21.32 1.78 8.16
CA GLN A 47 22.57 1.99 8.90
C GLN A 47 23.77 2.25 7.98
N SER A 48 23.67 1.91 6.69
CA SER A 48 24.72 2.17 5.70
C SER A 48 24.77 3.64 5.26
N TYR A 49 23.75 4.44 5.56
CA TYR A 49 23.72 5.86 5.21
C TYR A 49 24.29 6.74 6.32
N SER A 50 25.37 7.46 6.00
CA SER A 50 25.95 8.51 6.84
C SER A 50 25.34 9.87 6.47
N LEU A 51 24.08 10.09 6.86
CA LEU A 51 23.42 11.39 6.70
C LEU A 51 23.61 12.18 8.01
N PHE A 52 23.76 13.50 7.91
CA PHE A 52 23.77 14.38 9.08
C PHE A 52 22.60 15.34 8.91
N LEU A 53 21.45 14.95 9.45
CA LEU A 53 20.23 15.75 9.32
C LEU A 53 20.08 16.65 10.52
N SER A 54 19.69 17.90 10.28
CA SER A 54 19.35 18.85 11.34
C SER A 54 18.05 18.44 12.06
N ARG A 55 17.17 17.70 11.37
CA ARG A 55 15.87 17.24 11.88
C ARG A 55 15.59 15.80 11.46
N PRO A 56 15.35 14.87 12.41
CA PRO A 56 15.07 13.47 12.10
C PRO A 56 13.66 13.23 11.52
N PHE A 57 12.76 14.20 11.65
CA PHE A 57 11.42 14.23 11.06
C PHE A 57 10.99 15.68 10.89
N ILE A 58 10.26 15.97 9.79
CA ILE A 58 10.08 17.34 9.29
C ILE A 58 8.58 17.63 9.11
N LEU A 59 8.10 18.73 9.70
CA LEU A 59 6.70 19.15 9.54
C LEU A 59 6.51 19.84 8.18
N CYS A 60 5.60 19.30 7.38
CA CYS A 60 5.28 19.73 6.04
C CYS A 60 3.76 19.91 5.84
N GLN A 61 3.40 20.57 4.76
CA GLN A 61 2.05 20.58 4.19
C GLN A 61 2.07 19.83 2.86
N VAL A 62 1.03 19.04 2.61
CA VAL A 62 0.82 18.39 1.31
C VAL A 62 0.32 19.43 0.31
N SER A 63 1.08 19.67 -0.75
CA SER A 63 0.71 20.63 -1.80
C SER A 63 -0.04 19.96 -2.95
N SER A 64 0.36 18.76 -3.33
CA SER A 64 -0.35 17.93 -4.31
C SER A 64 -0.06 16.44 -4.12
N VAL A 65 -0.97 15.61 -4.60
CA VAL A 65 -0.85 14.15 -4.65
C VAL A 65 -1.21 13.70 -6.05
N GLN A 66 -0.40 12.84 -6.64
CA GLN A 66 -0.69 12.16 -7.91
C GLN A 66 -0.67 10.65 -7.67
N PHE A 67 -1.64 9.95 -8.23
CA PHE A 67 -1.77 8.49 -8.15
C PHE A 67 -1.35 7.89 -9.48
N LEU A 68 -0.25 7.15 -9.49
CA LEU A 68 0.46 6.73 -10.69
C LEU A 68 0.66 5.21 -10.71
N SER A 69 0.87 4.66 -11.91
CA SER A 69 1.37 3.30 -12.12
C SER A 69 2.61 3.34 -12.99
N ASP A 70 3.64 2.63 -12.57
CA ASP A 70 4.83 2.41 -13.38
C ASP A 70 4.59 1.32 -14.44
N ASP A 71 5.51 1.20 -15.40
CA ASP A 71 5.56 0.22 -16.48
C ASP A 71 5.59 -1.26 -16.04
N SER A 72 5.70 -1.52 -14.72
CA SER A 72 5.62 -2.86 -14.13
C SER A 72 4.26 -3.16 -13.46
N ASP A 73 3.25 -2.32 -13.72
CA ASP A 73 1.92 -2.34 -13.10
C ASP A 73 1.94 -2.07 -11.59
N GLN A 74 3.06 -1.55 -11.05
CA GLN A 74 3.15 -1.21 -9.64
C GLN A 74 2.63 0.20 -9.44
N VAL A 75 1.56 0.31 -8.66
CA VAL A 75 1.00 1.60 -8.27
C VAL A 75 1.90 2.31 -7.25
N TYR A 76 2.00 3.62 -7.36
CA TYR A 76 2.71 4.49 -6.42
C TYR A 76 2.06 5.87 -6.34
N ALA A 77 2.30 6.61 -5.26
CA ALA A 77 1.81 7.97 -5.09
C ALA A 77 3.00 8.94 -5.11
N LYS A 78 2.91 9.98 -5.93
CA LYS A 78 3.86 11.10 -5.93
C LYS A 78 3.27 12.24 -5.11
N ILE A 79 3.95 12.62 -4.02
CA ILE A 79 3.46 13.60 -3.05
C ILE A 79 4.42 14.79 -3.04
N HIS A 80 3.90 15.99 -3.32
CA HIS A 80 4.66 17.24 -3.23
C HIS A 80 4.51 17.83 -1.83
N LEU A 81 5.63 18.02 -1.13
CA LEU A 81 5.69 18.49 0.25
C LEU A 81 6.33 19.87 0.33
N GLN A 82 5.71 20.75 1.12
CA GLN A 82 6.22 22.08 1.42
C GLN A 82 6.50 22.20 2.91
N HIS A 83 7.68 22.70 3.29
CA HIS A 83 8.05 22.83 4.69
C HIS A 83 7.10 23.80 5.40
N LEU A 84 6.53 23.40 6.53
CA LEU A 84 5.75 24.28 7.40
C LEU A 84 6.66 24.87 8.47
N HIS A 85 6.76 26.19 8.52
CA HIS A 85 7.51 26.88 9.57
C HIS A 85 6.65 26.95 10.84
N PRO A 86 7.19 26.60 12.03
CA PRO A 86 6.42 26.52 13.30
C PRO A 86 5.80 27.84 13.78
N ARG A 87 6.09 28.97 13.10
CA ARG A 87 5.53 30.30 13.40
C ARG A 87 4.28 30.66 12.60
N ARG A 88 3.82 29.81 11.66
CA ARG A 88 2.54 30.05 10.99
C ARG A 88 1.40 29.65 11.93
N PRO A 89 0.41 30.54 12.16
CA PRO A 89 -0.70 30.24 13.07
C PRO A 89 -1.42 28.97 12.64
N ARG A 90 -1.92 28.22 13.63
CA ARG A 90 -2.82 27.09 13.45
C ARG A 90 -4.04 27.57 12.67
N LEU A 91 -4.01 27.47 11.35
CA LEU A 91 -5.25 27.44 10.58
C LEU A 91 -5.94 26.17 11.06
N ARG A 92 -7.07 26.33 11.75
CA ARG A 92 -7.92 25.20 12.08
C ARG A 92 -8.24 24.55 10.75
N ASP A 93 -7.86 23.29 10.58
CA ASP A 93 -8.35 22.50 9.46
C ASP A 93 -9.87 22.60 9.53
N ILE A 94 -10.47 23.28 8.55
CA ILE A 94 -11.89 23.13 8.29
C ILE A 94 -11.97 21.68 7.84
N GLY A 95 -12.28 20.81 8.81
CA GLY A 95 -12.52 19.41 8.54
C GLY A 95 -13.60 19.35 7.50
N ASN A 96 -13.21 19.12 6.25
CA ASN A 96 -14.10 18.48 5.31
C ASN A 96 -14.30 17.08 5.88
N ASN A 97 -15.29 16.97 6.76
CA ASN A 97 -16.04 15.75 6.93
C ASN A 97 -16.57 15.46 5.52
N SER A 98 -15.81 14.71 4.73
CA SER A 98 -16.37 14.00 3.61
C SER A 98 -17.36 13.05 4.26
N GLU A 99 -18.61 13.51 4.29
CA GLU A 99 -19.80 12.74 4.59
C GLU A 99 -19.67 11.39 3.90
N ASN A 100 -20.17 10.35 4.57
CA ASN A 100 -20.20 8.97 4.10
C ASN A 100 -20.74 8.88 2.67
N VAL A 101 -19.88 9.09 1.67
CA VAL A 101 -20.12 8.70 0.29
C VAL A 101 -20.11 7.19 0.37
N GLN A 102 -21.29 6.60 0.19
CA GLN A 102 -21.46 5.19 -0.06
C GLN A 102 -20.39 4.79 -1.08
N ASN A 103 -19.43 3.97 -0.65
CA ASN A 103 -18.19 3.75 -1.40
C ASN A 103 -18.56 3.18 -2.77
N ASP A 104 -18.55 4.01 -3.83
CA ASP A 104 -18.96 3.65 -5.20
C ASP A 104 -18.11 2.51 -5.78
N PHE A 105 -17.02 2.18 -5.09
CA PHE A 105 -16.11 1.12 -5.43
C PHE A 105 -16.12 0.00 -4.39
N THR A 106 -16.19 -1.23 -4.88
CA THR A 106 -15.90 -2.43 -4.11
C THR A 106 -14.72 -3.15 -4.71
N SER A 107 -13.90 -3.80 -3.87
CA SER A 107 -12.70 -4.50 -4.32
C SER A 107 -12.47 -5.82 -3.60
N TYR A 108 -11.90 -6.78 -4.31
CA TYR A 108 -11.52 -8.08 -3.79
C TYR A 108 -10.11 -8.46 -4.25
N ALA A 109 -9.20 -8.64 -3.30
CA ALA A 109 -7.85 -9.13 -3.57
C ALA A 109 -7.77 -10.65 -3.36
N LYS A 110 -7.14 -11.37 -4.30
CA LYS A 110 -6.80 -12.79 -4.17
C LYS A 110 -5.32 -13.01 -4.45
N ILE A 111 -4.64 -13.66 -3.51
CA ILE A 111 -3.31 -14.24 -3.74
C ILE A 111 -3.42 -15.41 -4.71
N LEU A 112 -2.55 -15.40 -5.71
CA LEU A 112 -2.43 -16.44 -6.72
C LEU A 112 -1.78 -17.68 -6.13
N THR A 113 -2.50 -18.78 -6.20
CA THR A 113 -1.99 -20.11 -5.86
C THR A 113 -1.19 -20.71 -7.02
N ARG A 114 -0.43 -21.78 -6.77
CA ARG A 114 0.27 -22.51 -7.83
C ARG A 114 -0.66 -23.00 -8.95
N SER A 115 -1.90 -23.37 -8.62
CA SER A 115 -2.88 -23.80 -9.62
C SER A 115 -3.40 -22.64 -10.47
N ASP A 116 -3.52 -21.44 -9.90
CA ASP A 116 -3.99 -20.27 -10.64
C ASP A 116 -2.99 -19.85 -11.71
N VAL A 117 -1.68 -19.99 -11.46
CA VAL A 117 -0.62 -19.64 -12.43
C VAL A 117 -0.19 -20.80 -13.33
N ASN A 118 -0.83 -21.96 -13.20
CA ASN A 118 -0.45 -23.13 -13.98
C ASN A 118 -0.98 -23.02 -15.42
N LYS A 119 -0.05 -22.91 -16.37
CA LYS A 119 -0.33 -22.79 -17.81
C LYS A 119 -1.10 -23.98 -18.39
N GLN A 120 -0.96 -25.17 -17.82
CA GLN A 120 -1.68 -26.37 -18.29
C GLN A 120 -3.17 -26.31 -17.95
N TYR A 121 -3.54 -25.76 -16.78
CA TYR A 121 -4.95 -25.60 -16.42
C TYR A 121 -5.59 -24.38 -17.07
N GLY A 122 -4.80 -23.32 -17.26
CA GLY A 122 -5.25 -22.10 -17.95
C GLY A 122 -6.48 -21.44 -17.35
N ARG A 123 -6.70 -21.60 -16.03
CA ARG A 123 -7.88 -21.10 -15.32
C ARG A 123 -7.53 -20.52 -13.96
N PHE A 124 -8.27 -19.49 -13.57
CA PHE A 124 -8.24 -18.88 -12.25
C PHE A 124 -9.47 -19.30 -11.46
N CYS A 125 -9.28 -19.82 -10.25
CA CYS A 125 -10.39 -20.18 -9.37
C CYS A 125 -10.91 -18.93 -8.65
N VAL A 126 -12.08 -18.42 -9.00
CA VAL A 126 -12.63 -17.22 -8.37
C VAL A 126 -13.28 -17.62 -7.03
N PRO A 127 -12.91 -16.98 -5.90
CA PRO A 127 -13.63 -17.17 -4.65
C PRO A 127 -15.10 -16.78 -4.80
N LYS A 128 -16.02 -17.57 -4.25
CA LYS A 128 -17.46 -17.27 -4.33
C LYS A 128 -17.79 -15.85 -3.84
N SER A 129 -17.16 -15.43 -2.73
CA SER A 129 -17.26 -14.08 -2.18
C SER A 129 -16.78 -12.97 -3.14
N CYS A 130 -15.80 -13.27 -4.01
CA CYS A 130 -15.36 -12.32 -5.04
C CYS A 130 -16.39 -12.22 -6.16
N ALA A 131 -16.90 -13.35 -6.62
CA ALA A 131 -17.87 -13.37 -7.72
C ALA A 131 -19.17 -12.65 -7.33
N GLU A 132 -19.69 -12.89 -6.12
CA GLU A 132 -20.91 -12.25 -5.60
C GLU A 132 -20.72 -10.74 -5.36
N LEU A 133 -19.52 -10.32 -4.93
CA LEU A 133 -19.24 -8.92 -4.62
C LEU A 133 -18.94 -8.08 -5.87
N ILE A 134 -18.15 -8.63 -6.80
CA ILE A 134 -17.53 -7.84 -7.88
C ILE A 134 -18.19 -8.08 -9.24
N PHE A 135 -18.63 -9.31 -9.54
CA PHE A 135 -19.08 -9.61 -10.91
C PHE A 135 -20.56 -9.22 -11.10
N PRO A 136 -20.97 -8.84 -12.32
CA PRO A 136 -22.38 -8.72 -12.67
C PRO A 136 -23.13 -10.02 -12.38
N TRP A 137 -24.35 -9.88 -11.88
CA TRP A 137 -25.22 -11.01 -11.59
C TRP A 137 -25.63 -11.73 -12.88
N ILE A 138 -25.70 -13.06 -12.84
CA ILE A 138 -26.19 -13.90 -13.93
C ILE A 138 -27.46 -14.58 -13.46
N ASP A 139 -28.48 -14.61 -14.31
CA ASP A 139 -29.66 -15.44 -14.07
C ASP A 139 -29.33 -16.92 -14.32
N VAL A 140 -29.30 -17.69 -13.24
CA VAL A 140 -28.95 -19.12 -13.24
C VAL A 140 -30.18 -19.99 -13.52
N SER A 141 -31.38 -19.41 -13.65
CA SER A 141 -32.63 -20.15 -13.87
C SER A 141 -32.85 -20.60 -15.32
N ALA A 142 -32.01 -20.18 -16.26
CA ALA A 142 -32.08 -20.60 -17.66
C ALA A 142 -31.35 -21.94 -17.89
N GLU A 143 -32.06 -22.98 -18.33
CA GLU A 143 -31.45 -24.20 -18.88
C GLU A 143 -30.81 -23.90 -20.27
N PRO A 144 -29.62 -24.44 -20.66
CA PRO A 144 -28.80 -25.49 -20.03
C PRO A 144 -27.58 -24.96 -19.22
N PRO A 145 -26.87 -25.82 -18.44
CA PRO A 145 -26.04 -25.45 -17.28
C PRO A 145 -24.60 -24.99 -17.63
N THR A 146 -24.44 -24.14 -18.63
CA THR A 146 -23.18 -23.40 -18.85
C THR A 146 -23.46 -21.91 -18.84
N ALA A 147 -23.96 -21.42 -17.70
CA ALA A 147 -24.05 -19.98 -17.45
C ALA A 147 -22.63 -19.41 -17.40
N PHE A 148 -22.14 -18.95 -18.54
CA PHE A 148 -20.91 -18.17 -18.64
C PHE A 148 -21.25 -16.74 -19.03
N GLN A 149 -20.38 -15.82 -18.63
CA GLN A 149 -20.41 -14.44 -19.11
C GLN A 149 -19.01 -14.00 -19.48
N ASN A 150 -18.90 -13.09 -20.43
CA ASN A 150 -17.64 -12.43 -20.71
C ASN A 150 -17.55 -11.17 -19.85
N LEU A 151 -16.46 -11.06 -19.10
CA LEU A 151 -16.17 -9.92 -18.24
C LEU A 151 -15.02 -9.14 -18.86
N ILE A 152 -15.17 -7.83 -18.98
CA ILE A 152 -14.12 -6.94 -19.49
C ILE A 152 -13.62 -6.10 -18.33
N PHE A 153 -12.35 -6.28 -17.95
CA PHE A 153 -11.70 -5.51 -16.91
C PHE A 153 -10.70 -4.52 -17.52
N LYS A 154 -10.65 -3.30 -17.01
CA LYS A 154 -9.62 -2.31 -17.36
C LYS A 154 -8.47 -2.41 -16.36
N ASP A 155 -7.22 -2.44 -16.84
CA ASP A 155 -6.06 -2.34 -15.95
C ASP A 155 -5.65 -0.88 -15.67
N ASN A 156 -4.52 -0.68 -14.98
CA ASN A 156 -4.01 0.65 -14.62
C ASN A 156 -3.71 1.56 -15.82
N PHE A 157 -3.57 0.98 -17.01
CA PHE A 157 -3.31 1.69 -18.27
C PHE A 157 -4.58 1.82 -19.12
N ASN A 158 -5.75 1.51 -18.56
CA ASN A 158 -7.02 1.39 -19.25
C ASN A 158 -7.04 0.34 -20.38
N LEU A 159 -6.10 -0.59 -20.39
CA LEU A 159 -6.12 -1.71 -21.34
C LEU A 159 -7.21 -2.70 -20.93
N ALA A 160 -8.05 -3.08 -21.89
CA ALA A 160 -9.16 -3.99 -21.67
C ALA A 160 -8.71 -5.46 -21.71
N TRP A 161 -9.08 -6.21 -20.68
CA TRP A 161 -8.83 -7.63 -20.51
C TRP A 161 -10.17 -8.37 -20.46
N GLU A 162 -10.45 -9.16 -21.50
CA GLU A 162 -11.65 -9.98 -21.56
C GLU A 162 -11.39 -11.37 -20.95
N PHE A 163 -12.26 -11.78 -20.02
CA PHE A 163 -12.24 -13.09 -19.41
C PHE A 163 -13.58 -13.80 -19.57
N ARG A 164 -13.54 -15.09 -19.90
CA ARG A 164 -14.73 -15.95 -19.81
C ARG A 164 -14.89 -16.41 -18.36
N HIS A 165 -15.89 -15.88 -17.67
CA HIS A 165 -16.32 -16.32 -16.35
C HIS A 165 -17.30 -17.48 -16.49
N VAL A 166 -16.93 -18.66 -16.01
CA VAL A 166 -17.79 -19.84 -15.93
C VAL A 166 -18.34 -19.95 -14.52
N TYR A 167 -19.67 -19.90 -14.39
CA TYR A 167 -20.38 -20.04 -13.12
C TYR A 167 -20.76 -21.52 -12.87
N GLY A 168 -20.75 -21.92 -11.60
CA GLY A 168 -21.13 -23.26 -11.16
C GLY A 168 -20.87 -23.45 -9.67
N ILE A 169 -20.65 -24.70 -9.22
CA ILE A 169 -20.26 -24.98 -7.82
C ILE A 169 -18.97 -24.24 -7.45
N ARG A 170 -18.06 -24.11 -8.42
CA ARG A 170 -16.87 -23.26 -8.33
C ARG A 170 -16.88 -22.31 -9.52
N HIS A 171 -16.45 -21.08 -9.28
CA HIS A 171 -16.33 -20.05 -10.30
C HIS A 171 -14.94 -20.08 -10.92
N PHE A 172 -14.85 -19.90 -12.23
CA PHE A 172 -13.57 -19.83 -12.92
C PHE A 172 -13.51 -18.68 -13.91
N LEU A 173 -12.36 -18.00 -14.00
CA LEU A 173 -11.97 -17.29 -15.22
C LEU A 173 -11.15 -18.24 -16.07
N THR A 174 -11.50 -18.38 -17.35
CA THR A 174 -10.89 -19.36 -18.27
C THR A 174 -10.20 -18.66 -19.44
N SER A 175 -10.88 -18.52 -20.58
CA SER A 175 -10.37 -17.75 -21.73
C SER A 175 -9.91 -16.36 -21.29
N GLY A 176 -8.76 -15.92 -21.81
CA GLY A 176 -8.11 -14.65 -21.43
C GLY A 176 -7.11 -14.76 -20.27
N TRP A 177 -7.32 -15.66 -19.31
CA TRP A 177 -6.52 -15.73 -18.08
C TRP A 177 -5.03 -16.04 -18.34
N SER A 178 -4.72 -17.05 -19.15
CA SER A 178 -3.33 -17.39 -19.49
C SER A 178 -2.60 -16.26 -20.23
N SER A 179 -3.32 -15.49 -21.06
CA SER A 179 -2.76 -14.33 -21.76
C SER A 179 -2.41 -13.23 -20.77
N PHE A 180 -3.34 -12.93 -19.85
CA PHE A 180 -3.13 -11.96 -18.77
C PHE A 180 -1.92 -12.33 -17.91
N LEU A 181 -1.82 -13.59 -17.45
CA LEU A 181 -0.67 -14.09 -16.68
C LEU A 181 0.67 -13.88 -17.40
N ASN A 182 0.73 -14.23 -18.69
CA ASN A 182 1.96 -14.14 -19.48
C ASN A 182 2.35 -12.68 -19.73
N SER A 183 1.39 -11.84 -20.15
CA SER A 183 1.62 -10.42 -20.41
C SER A 183 2.07 -9.69 -19.14
N LYS A 184 1.36 -9.93 -18.03
CA LYS A 184 1.66 -9.32 -16.73
C LYS A 184 2.75 -10.06 -15.95
N LYS A 185 3.34 -11.14 -16.48
CA LYS A 185 4.43 -11.92 -15.82
C LYS A 185 4.11 -12.31 -14.37
N LEU A 186 2.88 -12.74 -14.10
CA LEU A 186 2.42 -13.05 -12.74
C LEU A 186 2.90 -14.43 -12.27
N VAL A 187 3.23 -14.53 -10.98
CA VAL A 187 3.68 -15.78 -10.35
C VAL A 187 2.87 -16.12 -9.10
N ALA A 188 2.99 -17.36 -8.61
CA ALA A 188 2.35 -17.74 -7.36
C ALA A 188 2.87 -16.86 -6.20
N GLY A 189 1.95 -16.41 -5.35
CA GLY A 189 2.19 -15.43 -4.30
C GLY A 189 1.82 -13.99 -4.68
N ASP A 190 1.87 -13.62 -5.97
CA ASP A 190 1.33 -12.33 -6.42
C ASP A 190 -0.18 -12.27 -6.12
N SER A 191 -0.75 -11.07 -6.03
CA SER A 191 -2.19 -10.88 -5.87
C SER A 191 -2.79 -10.18 -7.08
N VAL A 192 -4.01 -10.59 -7.42
CA VAL A 192 -4.88 -9.86 -8.35
C VAL A 192 -5.99 -9.19 -7.55
N VAL A 193 -6.27 -7.93 -7.86
CA VAL A 193 -7.31 -7.12 -7.23
C VAL A 193 -8.40 -6.85 -8.24
N PHE A 194 -9.58 -7.41 -8.03
CA PHE A 194 -10.77 -7.13 -8.84
C PHE A 194 -11.56 -5.99 -8.20
N ILE A 195 -12.01 -5.04 -9.00
CA ILE A 195 -12.67 -3.83 -8.53
C ILE A 195 -13.92 -3.60 -9.39
N ARG A 196 -15.03 -3.22 -8.75
CA ARG A 196 -16.26 -2.80 -9.42
C ARG A 196 -16.59 -1.37 -9.04
N LYS A 197 -16.88 -0.54 -10.04
CA LYS A 197 -17.50 0.77 -9.88
C LYS A 197 -19.00 0.63 -10.07
N HIS A 198 -19.80 0.92 -9.05
CA HIS A 198 -21.24 0.64 -9.05
C HIS A 198 -22.02 1.62 -9.93
N SER A 199 -21.63 2.89 -9.95
CA SER A 199 -22.28 3.94 -10.76
C SER A 199 -22.26 3.67 -12.26
N THR A 200 -21.20 3.06 -12.78
CA THR A 200 -21.01 2.78 -14.22
C THR A 200 -21.03 1.30 -14.57
N ASN A 201 -21.07 0.40 -13.57
CA ASN A 201 -20.83 -1.04 -13.72
C ASN A 201 -19.50 -1.40 -14.38
N GLU A 202 -18.51 -0.49 -14.38
CA GLU A 202 -17.18 -0.77 -14.88
C GLU A 202 -16.41 -1.68 -13.94
N LEU A 203 -15.61 -2.56 -14.54
CA LEU A 203 -14.75 -3.50 -13.83
C LEU A 203 -13.29 -3.14 -14.06
N PHE A 204 -12.48 -3.17 -13.01
CA PHE A 204 -11.03 -2.92 -13.06
C PHE A 204 -10.25 -4.07 -12.45
N ILE A 205 -9.04 -4.29 -12.96
CA ILE A 205 -8.12 -5.34 -12.49
C ILE A 205 -6.75 -4.74 -12.21
N GLY A 206 -6.30 -4.90 -10.96
CA GLY A 206 -4.97 -4.47 -10.52
C GLY A 206 -4.11 -5.62 -10.02
N ILE A 207 -2.82 -5.34 -9.82
CA ILE A 207 -1.83 -6.34 -9.42
C ILE A 207 -1.09 -5.85 -8.17
N ARG A 208 -0.81 -6.77 -7.24
CA ARG A 208 0.18 -6.57 -6.17
C ARG A 208 1.23 -7.67 -6.26
N ARG A 209 2.49 -7.30 -6.38
CA ARG A 209 3.59 -8.27 -6.44
C ARG A 209 3.95 -8.77 -5.05
N SER A 210 4.19 -10.07 -4.95
CA SER A 210 4.74 -10.66 -3.73
C SER A 210 6.20 -10.27 -3.54
N ILE A 211 6.64 -10.24 -2.29
CA ILE A 211 8.05 -10.12 -1.92
C ILE A 211 8.54 -11.54 -1.63
N HIS A 212 9.13 -12.23 -2.62
CA HIS A 212 9.65 -13.58 -2.41
C HIS A 212 10.84 -13.57 -1.43
N ALA A 213 10.68 -14.25 -0.30
CA ALA A 213 11.68 -14.35 0.75
C ALA A 213 12.94 -15.12 0.33
N ASP A 214 12.83 -16.04 -0.64
CA ASP A 214 13.96 -16.85 -1.16
C ASP A 214 15.09 -16.03 -1.80
N ASN A 215 14.86 -14.74 -2.07
CA ASN A 215 15.87 -13.81 -2.55
C ASN A 215 16.12 -12.65 -1.57
N MET A 216 16.16 -12.88 -0.25
CA MET A 216 16.45 -11.82 0.76
C MET A 216 15.58 -10.56 0.58
N GLY A 217 14.28 -10.73 0.26
CA GLY A 217 13.39 -9.59 0.05
C GLY A 217 13.69 -8.74 -1.20
N ARG A 218 14.44 -9.28 -2.18
CA ARG A 218 14.67 -8.60 -3.46
C ARG A 218 13.37 -8.57 -4.26
N TRP A 219 12.90 -7.36 -4.51
CA TRP A 219 12.02 -7.07 -5.63
C TRP A 219 12.54 -7.72 -6.92
N ASN A 220 11.65 -8.32 -7.71
CA ASN A 220 11.89 -8.63 -9.12
C ASN A 220 11.91 -7.36 -9.99
N PHE A 221 12.45 -6.25 -9.48
CA PHE A 221 12.67 -5.02 -10.25
C PHE A 221 14.11 -4.96 -10.76
N PRO A 222 14.34 -4.41 -11.97
CA PRO A 222 15.69 -4.12 -12.44
C PRO A 222 16.46 -3.27 -11.41
N LEU A 223 17.73 -3.62 -11.15
CA LEU A 223 18.62 -2.89 -10.23
C LEU A 223 18.64 -1.38 -10.51
N ALA A 224 18.67 -0.99 -11.78
CA ALA A 224 18.63 0.41 -12.21
C ALA A 224 17.41 1.20 -11.68
N LYS A 225 16.22 0.58 -11.61
CA LYS A 225 15.04 1.26 -11.05
C LYS A 225 15.19 1.50 -9.55
N ARG A 226 15.85 0.59 -8.84
CA ARG A 226 16.08 0.69 -7.39
C ARG A 226 17.08 1.79 -7.09
N GLU A 227 18.19 1.83 -7.81
CA GLU A 227 19.20 2.89 -7.68
C GLU A 227 18.61 4.27 -8.00
N LYS A 228 17.76 4.37 -9.02
CA LYS A 228 17.03 5.60 -9.34
C LYS A 228 16.15 6.05 -8.16
N ARG A 229 15.34 5.15 -7.60
CA ARG A 229 14.44 5.46 -6.47
C ARG A 229 15.21 5.85 -5.22
N GLU A 230 16.29 5.15 -4.92
CA GLU A 230 17.21 5.49 -3.83
C GLU A 230 17.80 6.89 -4.01
N LYS A 231 18.28 7.22 -5.22
CA LYS A 231 18.82 8.54 -5.53
C LYS A 231 17.78 9.64 -5.35
N LEU A 232 16.56 9.45 -5.84
CA LEU A 232 15.45 10.40 -5.67
C LEU A 232 15.10 10.59 -4.19
N ALA A 233 15.13 9.52 -3.39
CA ALA A 233 14.89 9.60 -1.96
C ALA A 233 15.98 10.42 -1.25
N LEU A 234 17.26 10.20 -1.57
CA LEU A 234 18.37 10.97 -1.01
C LEU A 234 18.30 12.46 -1.38
N GLU A 235 17.94 12.77 -2.62
CA GLU A 235 17.71 14.14 -3.08
C GLU A 235 16.57 14.81 -2.29
N ALA A 236 15.43 14.13 -2.16
CA ALA A 236 14.30 14.60 -1.37
C ALA A 236 14.67 14.85 0.10
N ILE A 237 15.47 13.97 0.71
CA ILE A 237 15.97 14.15 2.08
C ILE A 237 16.85 15.39 2.20
N SER A 238 17.75 15.61 1.24
CA SER A 238 18.62 16.79 1.23
C SER A 238 17.83 18.09 1.08
N LEU A 239 16.85 18.13 0.17
CA LEU A 239 15.97 19.28 -0.02
C LEU A 239 15.13 19.56 1.23
N ALA A 240 14.61 18.50 1.86
CA ALA A 240 13.82 18.62 3.08
C ALA A 240 14.63 19.22 4.24
N ASP A 241 15.89 18.80 4.42
CA ASP A 241 16.78 19.33 5.46
C ASP A 241 17.13 20.82 5.21
N GLN A 242 17.23 21.22 3.94
CA GLN A 242 17.41 22.62 3.54
C GLN A 242 16.13 23.48 3.65
N GLY A 243 14.97 22.88 3.93
CA GLY A 243 13.70 23.60 4.00
C GLY A 243 13.10 23.96 2.64
N ILE A 244 13.58 23.34 1.56
CA ILE A 244 13.08 23.53 0.20
C ILE A 244 11.91 22.55 -0.02
N SER A 245 10.93 22.90 -0.86
CA SER A 245 9.85 21.98 -1.26
C SER A 245 10.39 20.83 -2.10
N PHE A 246 9.84 19.64 -1.95
CA PHE A 246 10.37 18.43 -2.57
C PHE A 246 9.25 17.42 -2.88
N ASP A 247 9.55 16.51 -3.80
CA ASP A 247 8.68 15.39 -4.14
C ASP A 247 9.15 14.13 -3.42
N VAL A 248 8.20 13.30 -3.00
CA VAL A 248 8.46 11.93 -2.55
C VAL A 248 7.61 10.94 -3.32
N GLU A 249 8.18 9.78 -3.60
CA GLU A 249 7.49 8.66 -4.27
C GLU A 249 7.21 7.57 -3.24
N TYR A 250 5.92 7.35 -2.96
CA TYR A 250 5.47 6.33 -2.03
C TYR A 250 4.97 5.11 -2.80
N TYR A 251 5.67 3.98 -2.65
CA TYR A 251 5.26 2.69 -3.19
C TYR A 251 4.60 1.84 -2.09
N PRO A 252 3.28 1.63 -2.12
CA PRO A 252 2.60 0.76 -1.17
C PRO A 252 3.06 -0.69 -1.30
N ARG A 253 3.40 -1.32 -0.18
CA ARG A 253 3.62 -2.77 -0.04
C ARG A 253 2.87 -3.31 1.15
N VAL A 254 2.63 -4.62 1.11
CA VAL A 254 2.24 -5.36 2.31
C VAL A 254 3.35 -5.19 3.36
N GLY A 255 3.00 -4.62 4.51
CA GLY A 255 3.91 -4.44 5.64
C GLY A 255 4.83 -3.20 5.57
N THR A 256 4.90 -2.45 4.47
CA THR A 256 5.56 -1.13 4.50
C THR A 256 4.78 -0.15 5.34
N ARG A 257 5.52 0.79 5.92
CA ARG A 257 4.98 1.82 6.80
C ARG A 257 4.93 3.16 6.06
N ASP A 258 3.94 3.96 6.41
CA ASP A 258 3.78 5.30 5.86
C ASP A 258 4.85 6.22 6.46
N PHE A 259 5.65 6.84 5.60
CA PHE A 259 6.71 7.78 6.00
C PHE A 259 6.30 9.25 5.81
N VAL A 260 5.13 9.48 5.19
CA VAL A 260 4.44 10.78 5.18
C VAL A 260 3.16 10.58 5.97
N VAL A 261 3.08 11.24 7.12
CA VAL A 261 2.11 10.87 8.15
C VAL A 261 1.36 12.10 8.64
N SER A 262 0.04 12.00 8.84
CA SER A 262 -0.75 13.09 9.44
C SER A 262 -0.11 13.67 10.71
N ALA A 263 0.03 14.99 10.75
CA ALA A 263 0.62 15.70 11.88
C ALA A 263 -0.19 15.52 13.16
N GLU A 264 -1.52 15.51 13.06
CA GLU A 264 -2.43 15.27 14.19
C GLU A 264 -2.11 13.92 14.86
N ARG A 265 -1.99 12.85 14.08
CA ARG A 265 -1.70 11.50 14.60
C ARG A 265 -0.32 11.43 15.27
N VAL A 266 0.68 12.10 14.70
CA VAL A 266 2.02 12.15 15.30
C VAL A 266 1.98 12.95 16.61
N GLU A 267 1.38 14.14 16.60
CA GLU A 267 1.30 15.05 17.75
C GLU A 267 0.55 14.42 18.92
N GLU A 268 -0.63 13.83 18.67
CA GLU A 268 -1.42 13.08 19.65
C GLU A 268 -0.59 11.96 20.28
N THR A 269 0.11 11.18 19.45
CA THR A 269 0.83 10.05 19.98
C THR A 269 2.12 10.47 20.68
N LEU A 270 2.75 11.59 20.30
CA LEU A 270 3.88 12.15 21.05
C LEU A 270 3.48 12.67 22.43
N PHE A 271 2.23 13.08 22.62
CA PHE A 271 1.70 13.52 23.90
C PHE A 271 1.49 12.38 24.91
N ILE A 272 1.33 11.14 24.42
CA ILE A 272 1.11 9.98 25.29
C ILE A 272 2.44 9.45 25.83
N SER A 273 2.54 9.37 27.16
CA SER A 273 3.67 8.73 27.84
C SER A 273 3.72 7.24 27.50
N LYS A 274 4.70 6.84 26.68
CA LYS A 274 4.93 5.44 26.32
C LYS A 274 5.87 4.82 27.34
N SER A 275 5.38 3.86 28.10
CA SER A 275 6.17 3.05 29.02
C SER A 275 6.10 1.58 28.64
N SER A 276 7.12 0.82 29.05
CA SER A 276 7.03 -0.64 29.05
C SER A 276 5.79 -1.09 29.83
N GLY A 277 5.12 -2.13 29.35
CA GLY A 277 3.88 -2.66 29.92
C GLY A 277 2.57 -2.09 29.35
N LEU A 278 2.61 -1.03 28.55
CA LEU A 278 1.41 -0.48 27.92
C LEU A 278 0.82 -1.45 26.90
N ARG A 279 -0.48 -1.75 27.00
CA ARG A 279 -1.18 -2.59 26.02
C ARG A 279 -1.52 -1.79 24.78
N VAL A 280 -1.37 -2.43 23.64
CA VAL A 280 -1.49 -1.79 22.33
C VAL A 280 -2.34 -2.63 21.39
N LYS A 281 -3.11 -1.98 20.53
CA LYS A 281 -3.90 -2.65 19.50
C LYS A 281 -3.40 -2.24 18.13
N MET A 282 -3.08 -3.24 17.30
CA MET A 282 -2.46 -3.05 16.00
C MET A 282 -3.33 -3.65 14.91
N ALA A 283 -3.62 -2.87 13.88
CA ALA A 283 -4.25 -3.39 12.67
C ALA A 283 -3.18 -3.94 11.73
N VAL A 284 -3.34 -5.19 11.32
CA VAL A 284 -2.55 -5.79 10.24
C VAL A 284 -3.52 -6.21 9.15
N GLU A 285 -3.22 -5.83 7.92
CA GLU A 285 -3.94 -6.35 6.76
C GLU A 285 -3.58 -7.81 6.58
N THR A 286 -4.57 -8.69 6.69
CA THR A 286 -4.39 -10.06 6.25
C THR A 286 -4.58 -10.09 4.74
N GLU A 287 -3.68 -10.81 4.07
CA GLU A 287 -3.60 -10.84 2.61
C GLU A 287 -4.85 -11.40 1.92
N LEU A 288 -5.77 -12.04 2.68
CA LEU A 288 -6.88 -12.80 2.10
C LEU A 288 -8.19 -12.04 1.88
N PHE A 289 -8.42 -10.85 2.43
CA PHE A 289 -9.74 -10.20 2.27
C PHE A 289 -9.75 -8.66 2.35
N SER A 290 -8.58 -7.99 2.32
CA SER A 290 -8.47 -6.57 2.70
C SER A 290 -9.22 -6.24 4.00
N LYS A 291 -9.29 -7.23 4.91
CA LYS A 291 -9.87 -7.09 6.25
C LYS A 291 -8.73 -6.85 7.23
N LYS A 292 -8.86 -5.79 8.03
CA LYS A 292 -7.93 -5.49 9.13
C LYS A 292 -8.15 -6.52 10.22
N LYS A 293 -7.16 -7.36 10.49
CA LYS A 293 -7.12 -8.19 11.69
C LYS A 293 -6.44 -7.39 12.79
N TRP A 294 -7.08 -7.30 13.93
CA TRP A 294 -6.53 -6.62 15.09
C TRP A 294 -5.72 -7.59 15.93
N PHE A 295 -4.51 -7.20 16.27
CA PHE A 295 -3.61 -7.92 17.15
C PHE A 295 -3.42 -7.10 18.42
N LEU A 296 -3.52 -7.77 19.57
CA LEU A 296 -3.21 -7.18 20.86
C LEU A 296 -1.74 -7.46 21.17
N GLY A 297 -1.04 -6.43 21.63
CA GLY A 297 0.34 -6.54 22.09
C GLY A 297 0.61 -5.71 23.33
N THR A 298 1.84 -5.78 23.80
CA THR A 298 2.34 -5.01 24.94
C THR A 298 3.68 -4.38 24.57
N ILE A 299 3.86 -3.08 24.84
CA ILE A 299 5.14 -2.40 24.66
C ILE A 299 6.15 -3.02 25.62
N SER A 300 7.27 -3.52 25.09
CA SER A 300 8.35 -4.11 25.88
C SER A 300 9.42 -3.10 26.22
N ALA A 301 9.75 -2.24 25.27
CA ALA A 301 10.80 -1.25 25.38
C ALA A 301 10.55 -0.08 24.43
N THR A 302 11.16 1.05 24.77
CA THR A 302 11.21 2.24 23.94
C THR A 302 12.66 2.52 23.59
N THR A 303 13.00 2.45 22.31
CA THR A 303 14.35 2.68 21.80
C THR A 303 14.37 3.99 21.02
N SER A 304 14.95 5.05 21.58
CA SER A 304 15.32 6.22 20.77
C SER A 304 16.80 6.09 20.39
N PRO A 305 17.20 6.27 19.12
CA PRO A 305 18.62 6.31 18.79
C PRO A 305 19.32 7.42 19.59
N HIS A 306 20.26 7.03 20.46
CA HIS A 306 21.02 7.95 21.32
C HIS A 306 22.29 8.50 20.63
N GLY A 307 22.58 8.06 19.40
CA GLY A 307 23.73 8.49 18.59
C GLY A 307 23.58 8.14 17.12
N GLY A 308 24.40 8.76 16.27
CA GLY A 308 24.40 8.57 14.82
C GLY A 308 23.41 9.46 14.05
N THR A 309 23.24 9.16 12.76
CA THR A 309 22.43 9.89 11.77
C THR A 309 20.98 10.20 12.21
N TRP A 310 20.39 9.37 13.07
CA TRP A 310 18.95 9.34 13.37
C TRP A 310 18.63 9.70 14.82
N ILE A 311 19.48 10.50 15.45
CA ILE A 311 19.35 10.84 16.86
C ILE A 311 17.97 11.43 17.17
N ALA A 312 17.35 10.98 18.26
CA ALA A 312 16.02 11.42 18.70
C ALA A 312 14.86 11.16 17.70
N SER A 313 15.05 10.33 16.67
CA SER A 313 13.97 9.97 15.77
C SER A 313 12.90 9.11 16.47
N PRO A 314 11.59 9.42 16.29
CA PRO A 314 10.49 8.59 16.77
C PRO A 314 10.25 7.34 15.89
N TRP A 315 10.90 7.27 14.72
CA TRP A 315 10.75 6.16 13.77
C TRP A 315 11.20 4.85 14.41
N ARG A 316 10.30 3.87 14.41
CA ARG A 316 10.42 2.52 15.00
C ARG A 316 10.82 2.52 16.47
N MET A 317 10.44 3.54 17.23
CA MET A 317 10.90 3.65 18.62
C MET A 317 10.27 2.62 19.58
N LEU A 318 9.20 1.91 19.20
CA LEU A 318 8.49 1.00 20.10
C LEU A 318 8.80 -0.46 19.76
N GLN A 319 9.25 -1.21 20.75
CA GLN A 319 9.30 -2.66 20.66
C GLN A 319 8.03 -3.24 21.29
N VAL A 320 7.34 -4.14 20.58
CA VAL A 320 6.06 -4.69 21.03
C VAL A 320 6.07 -6.21 20.96
N TYR A 321 5.59 -6.85 22.02
CA TYR A 321 5.28 -8.29 22.02
C TYR A 321 3.84 -8.52 21.61
N VAL A 322 3.61 -9.46 20.69
CA VAL A 322 2.26 -9.85 20.25
C VAL A 322 1.93 -11.22 20.81
N CYS A 323 0.84 -11.34 21.58
CA CYS A 323 0.32 -12.63 22.00
C CYS A 323 -0.49 -13.24 20.84
N ALA A 324 0.16 -13.94 19.92
CA ALA A 324 -0.50 -14.85 18.99
C ALA A 324 0.14 -16.24 19.07
N VAL A 325 -0.71 -17.23 19.32
CA VAL A 325 -0.46 -18.69 19.41
C VAL A 325 0.94 -19.15 18.95
N SER A 326 1.77 -19.52 19.93
CA SER A 326 2.98 -20.36 19.84
C SER A 326 4.19 -19.91 18.99
N ILE A 327 4.32 -18.63 18.60
CA ILE A 327 5.59 -18.13 18.02
C ILE A 327 6.00 -16.82 18.70
N PHE A 328 7.14 -16.84 19.38
CA PHE A 328 7.80 -15.64 19.89
C PHE A 328 8.37 -14.82 18.73
N VAL A 329 7.63 -13.83 18.23
CA VAL A 329 8.17 -12.87 17.24
C VAL A 329 8.33 -11.51 17.91
N THR A 330 9.57 -11.07 18.07
CA THR A 330 9.87 -9.67 18.40
C THR A 330 9.62 -8.82 17.17
N VAL A 331 8.64 -7.92 17.22
CA VAL A 331 8.34 -6.99 16.12
C VAL A 331 8.49 -5.56 16.62
N TYR A 332 9.32 -4.79 15.92
CA TYR A 332 9.45 -3.35 16.14
C TYR A 332 8.28 -2.63 15.46
N TYR A 333 7.57 -1.79 16.20
CA TYR A 333 6.48 -0.97 15.69
C TYR A 333 6.75 0.52 15.90
N GLU A 334 6.18 1.31 15.01
CA GLU A 334 6.12 2.76 15.12
C GLU A 334 5.13 3.15 16.21
N ILE A 335 5.34 4.36 16.76
CA ILE A 335 4.34 5.16 17.47
C ILE A 335 2.98 5.13 16.76
N LEU A 336 2.99 5.11 15.42
CA LEU A 336 1.84 5.53 14.64
C LEU A 336 0.88 4.44 14.15
N VAL A 337 1.32 3.19 14.25
CA VAL A 337 0.49 2.02 13.89
C VAL A 337 -0.31 1.52 15.09
N ILE A 338 0.12 1.91 16.29
CA ILE A 338 -0.55 1.60 17.52
C ILE A 338 -1.67 2.62 17.71
N ARG A 339 -2.91 2.20 17.47
CA ARG A 339 -4.03 2.88 18.10
C ARG A 339 -4.03 2.43 19.56
N LEU A 340 -3.66 3.35 20.46
CA LEU A 340 -3.78 3.14 21.90
C LEU A 340 -5.25 3.10 22.31
#